data_AF-A0A3B5LG70-F1
#
_entry.id   AF-A0A3B5LG70-F1
#
_cell.length_a   1.000
_cell.length_b   1.000
_cell.length_c   1.000
_cell.angle_alpha   90.00
_cell.angle_beta   90.00
_cell.angle_gamma   90.00
#
_symmetry.space_group_name_H-M   'P 1'
#
loop_
_entity.id
_entity.type
_entity.pdbx_description
1 polymer ?
#
loop_
_entity_poly.entity_id
_entity_poly.type
_entity_poly.pdbx_seq_one_letter_code
_entity_poly.pdbx_strand_id
1 'polypeptide(L)'
;MFRVWLQAAGLLWLCGGCAGGSGRLYSEEDPLVILGSSSLKPTVTNSSSAWLVQFYSSWCGHCIQYSNTWKALAQDVKGTGP
;
A
#
# COMPACT_ATOMS: atom_id res chain seq x y z
N MET A 1 10.48 -44.60 -21.46
CA MET A 1 9.20 -43.94 -21.10
C MET A 1 9.16 -43.35 -19.67
N PHE A 2 10.19 -43.52 -18.83
CA PHE A 2 10.27 -42.92 -17.47
C PHE A 2 11.02 -41.57 -17.39
N ARG A 3 11.56 -41.07 -18.51
CA ARG A 3 12.40 -39.84 -18.53
C ARG A 3 11.61 -38.55 -18.80
N VAL A 4 10.35 -38.66 -19.21
CA VAL A 4 9.49 -37.50 -19.53
C VAL A 4 8.84 -36.90 -18.27
N TRP A 5 8.61 -37.72 -17.24
CA TRP A 5 8.03 -37.26 -15.97
C TRP A 5 9.02 -36.48 -15.08
N LEU A 6 10.33 -36.71 -15.19
CA LEU A 6 11.34 -35.93 -14.44
C LEU A 6 11.50 -34.49 -14.98
N GLN A 7 11.25 -34.28 -16.27
CA GLN A 7 11.38 -32.95 -16.88
C GLN A 7 10.14 -32.07 -16.63
N ALA A 8 8.96 -32.66 -16.47
CA ALA A 8 7.74 -31.91 -16.12
C ALA A 8 7.79 -31.35 -14.68
N ALA A 9 8.39 -32.06 -13.74
CA ALA A 9 8.57 -31.58 -12.36
C ALA A 9 9.58 -30.41 -12.27
N GLY A 10 10.63 -30.42 -13.10
CA GLY A 10 11.61 -29.33 -13.15
C GLY A 10 11.07 -28.03 -13.74
N LEU A 11 10.15 -28.13 -14.71
CA LEU A 11 9.49 -26.97 -15.32
C LEU A 11 8.43 -26.32 -14.41
N LEU A 12 7.82 -27.09 -13.51
CA LEU A 12 6.84 -26.57 -12.54
C LEU A 12 7.49 -25.72 -11.42
N TRP A 13 8.80 -25.83 -11.23
CA TRP A 13 9.59 -25.02 -10.29
C TRP A 13 10.08 -23.69 -10.90
N LEU A 14 10.06 -23.57 -12.23
CA LEU A 14 10.45 -22.35 -12.95
C LEU A 14 9.33 -21.30 -13.03
N CYS A 15 8.08 -21.71 -12.81
CA CYS A 15 7.02 -20.77 -12.45
C CYS A 15 7.16 -20.46 -10.96
N GLY A 16 8.12 -19.59 -10.64
CA GLY A 16 8.25 -18.99 -9.32
C GLY A 16 6.88 -18.62 -8.79
N GLY A 17 6.51 -19.25 -7.67
CA GLY A 17 5.22 -19.04 -7.04
C GLY A 17 4.92 -17.56 -6.92
N CYS A 18 3.66 -17.19 -7.19
CA CYS A 18 3.17 -15.83 -7.00
C CYS A 18 3.54 -15.36 -5.59
N ALA A 19 4.60 -14.57 -5.48
CA ALA A 19 4.94 -13.87 -4.26
C ALA A 19 3.82 -12.84 -4.05
N GLY A 20 2.81 -13.22 -3.26
CA GLY A 20 1.80 -12.31 -2.73
C GLY A 20 2.47 -11.35 -1.76
N GLY A 21 3.20 -10.37 -2.29
CA GLY A 21 3.73 -9.28 -1.51
C GLY A 21 2.56 -8.40 -1.09
N SER A 22 2.20 -8.44 0.20
CA SER A 22 1.44 -7.36 0.84
C SER A 22 2.34 -6.12 0.87
N GLY A 23 2.49 -5.46 -0.28
CA GLY A 23 3.24 -4.22 -0.41
C GLY A 23 2.63 -3.14 0.48
N ARG A 24 3.46 -2.28 1.05
CA ARG A 24 2.98 -1.04 1.67
C ARG A 24 2.33 -0.19 0.58
N LEU A 25 1.07 0.23 0.78
CA LEU A 25 0.35 1.05 -0.22
C LEU A 25 0.90 2.48 -0.28
N TYR A 26 1.46 2.95 0.82
CA TYR A 26 2.02 4.29 0.99
C TYR A 26 3.45 4.25 1.53
N SER A 27 4.23 5.23 1.11
CA SER A 27 5.62 5.39 1.52
C SER A 27 5.96 6.87 1.76
N GLU A 28 7.16 7.15 2.27
CA GLU A 28 7.57 8.52 2.65
C GLU A 28 7.81 9.42 1.42
N GLU A 29 7.86 8.85 0.22
CA GLU A 29 7.95 9.60 -1.03
C GLU A 29 6.59 10.17 -1.47
N ASP A 30 5.48 9.66 -0.94
CA ASP A 30 4.15 10.16 -1.22
C ASP A 30 3.90 11.47 -0.44
N PRO A 31 3.12 12.44 -0.96
CA PRO A 31 2.85 13.73 -0.30
C PRO A 31 1.82 13.61 0.84
N LEU A 32 2.02 12.67 1.76
CA LEU A 32 1.10 12.32 2.85
C LEU A 32 1.87 12.05 4.13
N VAL A 33 1.14 12.01 5.26
CA VAL A 33 1.71 11.67 6.57
C VAL A 33 1.27 10.26 6.94
N ILE A 34 2.23 9.36 7.18
CA ILE A 34 1.94 7.99 7.60
C ILE A 34 1.71 7.98 9.12
N LEU A 35 0.47 7.65 9.52
CA LEU A 35 0.07 7.60 10.92
C LEU A 35 -0.02 6.15 11.42
N GLY A 36 0.42 5.95 12.65
CA GLY A 36 0.26 4.71 13.41
C GLY A 36 -0.56 4.96 14.67
N SER A 37 -0.80 3.90 15.45
CA SER A 37 -1.66 3.95 16.65
C SER A 37 -1.19 4.99 17.69
N SER A 38 0.13 5.19 17.82
CA SER A 38 0.71 6.14 18.76
C SER A 38 0.73 7.58 18.24
N SER A 39 0.84 7.80 16.93
CA SER A 39 0.95 9.15 16.34
C SER A 39 -0.41 9.75 15.95
N LEU A 40 -1.41 8.91 15.64
CA LEU A 40 -2.73 9.37 15.18
C LEU A 40 -3.35 10.42 16.10
N LYS A 41 -3.55 10.06 17.38
CA LYS A 41 -4.25 10.92 18.34
C LYS A 41 -3.54 12.26 18.52
N PRO A 42 -2.24 12.33 18.90
CA PRO A 42 -1.57 13.61 19.09
C PRO A 42 -1.50 14.44 17.81
N THR A 43 -1.28 13.83 16.64
CA THR A 43 -1.22 14.56 15.36
C THR A 43 -2.55 15.21 14.98
N VAL A 44 -3.67 14.49 15.15
CA VAL A 44 -4.99 15.00 14.75
C VAL A 44 -5.56 15.98 15.78
N THR A 45 -5.37 15.74 17.08
CA THR A 45 -6.00 16.59 18.11
C THR A 45 -5.23 17.87 18.41
N ASN A 46 -3.92 17.92 18.16
CA ASN A 46 -3.07 19.06 18.46
C ASN A 46 -2.63 19.81 17.19
N SER A 47 -3.56 19.99 16.26
CA SER A 47 -3.30 20.66 14.99
C SER A 47 -4.20 21.87 14.80
N SER A 48 -3.63 22.94 14.25
CA SER A 48 -4.37 24.12 13.78
C SER A 48 -5.04 23.89 12.42
N SER A 49 -4.71 22.80 11.73
CA SER A 49 -5.25 22.45 10.41
C SER A 49 -6.26 21.31 10.50
N ALA A 50 -7.19 21.26 9.56
CA ALA A 50 -8.11 20.13 9.42
C ALA A 50 -7.37 18.90 8.87
N TRP A 51 -7.69 17.73 9.42
CA TRP A 51 -7.12 16.45 8.97
C TRP A 51 -8.14 15.60 8.26
N LEU A 52 -7.78 15.12 7.08
CA LEU A 52 -8.49 14.05 6.40
C LEU A 52 -7.66 12.76 6.52
N VAL A 53 -8.16 11.78 7.26
CA VAL A 53 -7.43 10.54 7.58
C VAL A 53 -8.09 9.35 6.89
N GLN A 54 -7.30 8.55 6.18
CA GLN A 54 -7.75 7.27 5.61
C GLN A 54 -7.26 6.10 6.46
N PHE A 55 -8.20 5.41 7.10
CA PHE A 55 -7.94 4.12 7.71
C PHE A 55 -8.03 3.03 6.65
N TYR A 56 -6.99 2.20 6.53
CA TYR A 56 -6.90 1.17 5.50
C TYR A 56 -6.14 -0.06 6.00
N SER A 57 -6.27 -1.16 5.24
CA SER A 57 -5.46 -2.37 5.41
C SER A 57 -4.70 -2.66 4.11
N SER A 58 -3.41 -2.99 4.19
CA SER A 58 -2.55 -3.25 3.02
C SER A 58 -2.94 -4.47 2.19
N TRP A 59 -3.78 -5.35 2.74
CA TRP A 59 -4.29 -6.56 2.09
C TRP A 59 -5.72 -6.40 1.55
N CYS A 60 -6.36 -5.25 1.76
CA CYS A 60 -7.71 -5.01 1.29
C CYS A 60 -7.70 -4.62 -0.20
N GLY A 61 -8.38 -5.41 -1.04
CA GLY A 61 -8.47 -5.18 -2.49
C GLY A 61 -8.96 -3.78 -2.87
N HIS A 62 -9.99 -3.28 -2.20
CA HIS A 62 -10.47 -1.91 -2.42
C HIS A 62 -9.45 -0.85 -2.01
N CYS A 63 -8.75 -1.03 -0.88
CA CYS A 63 -7.71 -0.09 -0.44
C CYS A 63 -6.54 -0.05 -1.42
N ILE A 64 -6.13 -1.22 -1.93
CA ILE A 64 -5.09 -1.33 -2.95
C ILE A 64 -5.48 -0.52 -4.19
N GLN A 65 -6.69 -0.72 -4.72
CA GLN A 65 -7.17 0.00 -5.90
C GLN A 65 -7.32 1.51 -5.65
N TYR A 66 -7.79 1.89 -4.47
CA TYR A 66 -8.06 3.29 -4.12
C TYR A 66 -6.78 4.08 -3.74
N SER A 67 -5.67 3.40 -3.45
CA SER A 67 -4.42 4.04 -3.03
C SER A 67 -3.92 5.10 -4.00
N ASN A 68 -4.05 4.87 -5.31
CA ASN A 68 -3.68 5.83 -6.34
C ASN A 68 -4.51 7.11 -6.30
N THR A 69 -5.83 6.99 -6.08
CA THR A 69 -6.73 8.13 -5.92
C THR A 69 -6.37 8.95 -4.69
N TRP A 70 -6.02 8.28 -3.58
CA TRP A 70 -5.59 8.96 -2.36
C TRP A 70 -4.29 9.76 -2.55
N LYS A 71 -3.31 9.17 -3.25
CA LYS A 71 -2.05 9.87 -3.60
C LYS A 71 -2.30 11.08 -4.50
N ALA A 72 -3.17 10.93 -5.50
CA ALA A 72 -3.54 12.03 -6.39
C ALA A 72 -4.23 13.17 -5.64
N LEU A 73 -5.17 12.87 -4.75
CA LEU A 73 -5.82 13.84 -3.89
C LEU A 73 -4.80 14.61 -3.03
N ALA A 74 -3.90 13.87 -2.36
CA ALA A 74 -2.88 14.47 -1.52
C ALA A 74 -1.95 15.42 -2.30
N GLN A 75 -1.63 15.08 -3.56
CA GLN A 75 -0.86 15.93 -4.45
C GLN A 75 -1.63 17.17 -4.91
N ASP A 76 -2.92 17.05 -5.19
CA ASP A 76 -3.77 18.16 -5.65
C ASP A 76 -3.98 19.22 -4.56
N VAL A 77 -4.15 18.79 -3.31
CA VAL A 77 -4.32 19.68 -2.15
C VAL A 77 -3.00 20.15 -1.54
N LYS A 78 -1.86 19.79 -2.15
CA LYS A 78 -0.53 20.18 -1.69
C LYS A 78 -0.31 21.68 -1.93
N GLY A 79 -0.71 22.50 -0.95
CA GLY A 79 -0.62 23.96 -1.00
C GLY A 79 -1.95 24.69 -0.77
N THR A 80 -3.06 23.96 -0.59
CA THR A 80 -4.37 24.56 -0.26
C THR A 80 -4.64 24.69 1.24
N GLY A 81 -3.64 24.44 2.09
CA GLY A 81 -3.68 24.81 3.50
C GLY A 81 -3.30 26.28 3.68
N PRO A 82 -3.89 27.01 4.66
CA PRO A 82 -3.48 28.38 4.99
C PRO A 82 -2.01 28.47 5.44
#